data_AF-A0A7K0A525-F1
#
_entry.id   AF-A0A7K0A525-F1
#
_cell.length_a   1.000
_cell.length_b   1.000
_cell.length_c   1.000
_cell.angle_alpha   90.00
_cell.angle_beta   90.00
_cell.angle_gamma   90.00
#
_symmetry.space_group_name_H-M   'P 1'
#
loop_
_entity.id
_entity.type
_entity.pdbx_description
1 polymer ?
#
loop_
_entity_poly.entity_id
_entity_poly.type
_entity_poly.pdbx_seq_one_letter_code
_entity_poly.pdbx_strand_id
1 'polypeptide(L)'
;MDLALPVTLNLLEADGSVALVAQKPWFRMTVQVTRPNGSAVGSIQKRIRLGKAVFTLNDATGQPVGEVKAQNWRARDFEVRDQNGQSVAQVTKKWRGLAREMFTDADLYVVSVQPHAVEPIRSLAVAASLAIDVVMKQKDYGSPVDFLPNN
;
A
#
# COMPACT_ATOMS: atom_id res chain seq x y z
N MET A 1 -12.20 -9.01 9.95
CA MET A 1 -12.84 -9.95 9.00
C MET A 1 -12.75 -9.41 7.56
N ASP A 2 -11.84 -8.46 7.27
CA ASP A 2 -11.86 -7.60 6.07
C ASP A 2 -11.39 -8.21 4.75
N LEU A 3 -10.86 -9.43 4.78
CA LEU A 3 -10.52 -10.10 3.52
C LEU A 3 -11.77 -10.55 2.76
N ALA A 4 -12.90 -10.73 3.46
CA ALA A 4 -14.15 -11.17 2.87
C ALA A 4 -14.70 -10.07 1.96
N LEU A 5 -15.02 -8.88 2.47
CA LEU A 5 -15.75 -7.87 1.70
C LEU A 5 -14.95 -7.30 0.51
N PRO A 6 -15.61 -6.88 -0.58
CA PRO A 6 -14.99 -6.17 -1.66
C PRO A 6 -14.92 -4.70 -1.25
N VAL A 7 -13.92 -4.01 -1.75
CA VAL A 7 -13.72 -2.60 -1.44
C VAL A 7 -13.42 -1.87 -2.72
N THR A 8 -14.09 -0.74 -2.92
CA THR A 8 -13.73 0.23 -3.95
C THR A 8 -13.35 1.51 -3.23
N LEU A 9 -12.14 2.00 -3.49
CA LEU A 9 -11.61 3.25 -2.95
C LEU A 9 -11.28 4.19 -4.09
N ASN A 10 -11.73 5.42 -4.00
CA ASN A 10 -11.36 6.48 -4.92
C ASN A 10 -10.23 7.29 -4.30
N LEU A 11 -9.12 7.44 -5.01
CA LEU A 11 -8.08 8.39 -4.68
C LEU A 11 -8.47 9.70 -5.35
N LEU A 12 -8.61 10.75 -4.55
CA LEU A 12 -9.02 12.05 -5.02
C LEU A 12 -7.80 12.97 -5.12
N GLU A 13 -7.78 13.80 -6.14
CA GLU A 13 -6.90 14.97 -6.22
C GLU A 13 -7.38 16.07 -5.25
N ALA A 14 -6.54 17.09 -5.07
CA ALA A 14 -6.86 18.22 -4.18
C ALA A 14 -8.12 19.00 -4.63
N ASP A 15 -8.47 18.94 -5.91
CA ASP A 15 -9.69 19.55 -6.46
C ASP A 15 -10.94 18.67 -6.33
N GLY A 16 -10.81 17.47 -5.74
CA GLY A 16 -11.89 16.51 -5.55
C GLY A 16 -12.17 15.60 -6.74
N SER A 17 -11.46 15.77 -7.87
CA SER A 17 -11.54 14.85 -9.00
C SER A 17 -10.90 13.50 -8.65
N VAL A 18 -11.38 12.41 -9.27
CA VAL A 18 -10.80 11.08 -9.03
C VAL A 18 -9.50 10.96 -9.83
N ALA A 19 -8.39 10.63 -9.18
CA ALA A 19 -7.11 10.33 -9.80
C ALA A 19 -7.00 8.85 -10.18
N LEU A 20 -7.36 7.98 -9.24
CA LEU A 20 -7.23 6.53 -9.33
C LEU A 20 -8.40 5.85 -8.62
N VAL A 21 -8.74 4.67 -9.08
CA VAL A 21 -9.74 3.79 -8.45
C VAL A 21 -9.04 2.49 -8.07
N ALA A 22 -9.09 2.14 -6.79
CA ALA A 22 -8.53 0.93 -6.23
C ALA A 22 -9.66 -0.05 -5.88
N GLN A 23 -9.66 -1.23 -6.50
CA GLN A 23 -10.69 -2.25 -6.33
C GLN A 23 -10.10 -3.55 -5.79
N LYS A 24 -10.59 -3.99 -4.63
CA LYS A 24 -10.29 -5.31 -4.06
C LYS A 24 -11.52 -6.21 -4.17
N PRO A 25 -11.50 -7.29 -4.97
CA PRO A 25 -12.57 -8.27 -5.00
C PRO A 25 -12.71 -9.07 -3.69
N TRP A 26 -13.81 -9.80 -3.56
CA TRP A 26 -14.04 -10.77 -2.49
C TRP A 26 -12.91 -11.80 -2.44
N PHE A 27 -12.42 -12.10 -1.23
CA PHE A 27 -11.41 -13.15 -0.95
C PHE A 27 -10.07 -13.04 -1.70
N ARG A 28 -9.78 -11.94 -2.39
CA ARG A 28 -8.49 -11.71 -3.04
C ARG A 28 -7.54 -10.88 -2.18
N MET A 29 -6.25 -11.21 -2.29
CA MET A 29 -5.13 -10.45 -1.72
C MET A 29 -4.54 -9.46 -2.73
N THR A 30 -5.31 -9.13 -3.77
CA THR A 30 -4.91 -8.28 -4.88
C THR A 30 -5.86 -7.11 -4.98
N VAL A 31 -5.30 -5.91 -5.08
CA VAL A 31 -6.01 -4.68 -5.40
C VAL A 31 -5.71 -4.32 -6.85
N GLN A 32 -6.74 -4.14 -7.67
CA GLN A 32 -6.62 -3.63 -9.03
C GLN A 32 -6.66 -2.11 -8.99
N VAL A 33 -5.82 -1.46 -9.80
CA VAL A 33 -5.74 0.01 -9.87
C VAL A 33 -6.04 0.44 -11.30
N THR A 34 -7.02 1.32 -11.44
CA THR A 34 -7.46 1.88 -12.72
C THR A 34 -7.50 3.40 -12.64
N ARG A 35 -7.50 4.05 -13.81
CA ARG A 35 -7.86 5.48 -13.94
C ARG A 35 -9.39 5.63 -13.97
N PRO A 36 -9.93 6.86 -13.80
CA PRO A 36 -11.37 7.10 -13.81
C PRO A 36 -12.06 6.68 -15.11
N ASN A 37 -11.33 6.73 -16.23
CA ASN A 37 -11.83 6.27 -17.54
C ASN A 37 -11.83 4.74 -17.70
N GLY A 38 -11.51 3.98 -16.65
CA GLY A 38 -11.44 2.52 -16.68
C GLY A 38 -10.13 1.94 -17.22
N SER A 39 -9.19 2.77 -17.70
CA SER A 39 -7.90 2.26 -18.17
C SER A 39 -7.10 1.64 -17.02
N ALA A 40 -6.58 0.44 -17.23
CA ALA A 40 -5.78 -0.26 -16.23
C ALA A 40 -4.43 0.46 -16.02
N VAL A 41 -4.08 0.68 -14.76
CA VAL A 41 -2.74 1.10 -14.35
C VAL A 41 -1.92 -0.13 -13.99
N GLY A 42 -2.52 -1.04 -13.22
CA GLY A 42 -1.87 -2.26 -12.78
C GLY A 42 -2.54 -2.89 -11.57
N SER A 43 -1.77 -3.65 -10.78
CA SER A 43 -2.26 -4.30 -9.57
C SER A 43 -1.23 -4.33 -8.45
N ILE A 44 -1.73 -4.40 -7.23
CA ILE A 44 -0.94 -4.51 -6.00
C ILE A 44 -1.32 -5.82 -5.33
N GLN A 45 -0.40 -6.77 -5.30
CA GLN A 45 -0.64 -8.11 -4.81
C GLN A 45 0.18 -8.38 -3.55
N LYS A 46 -0.49 -8.68 -2.44
CA LYS A 46 0.20 -9.14 -1.23
C LYS A 46 0.77 -10.54 -1.44
N ARG A 47 2.04 -10.73 -1.10
CA ARG A 47 2.70 -12.04 -1.07
C ARG A 47 2.57 -12.66 0.32
N ILE A 48 2.32 -13.96 0.36
CA ILE A 48 2.33 -14.74 1.61
C ILE A 48 3.79 -15.06 1.93
N ARG A 49 4.41 -14.24 2.80
CA ARG A 49 5.72 -14.52 3.39
C ARG A 49 5.60 -14.50 4.91
N LEU A 50 6.17 -15.50 5.57
CA LEU A 50 6.12 -15.63 7.03
C LEU A 50 6.79 -14.40 7.68
N GLY A 51 6.04 -13.68 8.52
CA GLY A 51 6.55 -12.56 9.33
C GLY A 51 6.92 -11.27 8.58
N LYS A 52 6.63 -11.14 7.28
CA LYS A 52 6.94 -9.91 6.52
C LYS A 52 5.81 -9.52 5.56
N ALA A 53 5.30 -8.30 5.69
CA ALA A 53 4.42 -7.69 4.71
C ALA A 53 5.22 -7.31 3.46
N VAL A 54 4.98 -8.04 2.36
CA VAL A 54 5.57 -7.76 1.04
C VAL A 54 4.46 -7.72 0.01
N PHE A 55 4.44 -6.70 -0.83
CA PHE A 55 3.51 -6.56 -1.94
C PHE A 55 4.27 -6.49 -3.25
N THR A 56 3.74 -7.09 -4.30
CA THR A 56 4.23 -6.91 -5.68
C THR A 56 3.41 -5.85 -6.37
N LEU A 57 4.07 -4.95 -7.07
CA LEU A 57 3.44 -4.01 -7.97
C LEU A 57 3.56 -4.57 -9.37
N ASN A 58 2.44 -4.82 -10.04
CA ASN A 58 2.41 -5.30 -11.42
C ASN A 58 1.81 -4.22 -12.31
N ASP A 59 2.31 -4.07 -13.53
CA ASP A 59 1.70 -3.21 -14.55
C ASP A 59 0.36 -3.77 -15.05
N ALA A 60 -0.25 -3.07 -16.00
CA ALA A 60 -1.51 -3.46 -16.62
C ALA A 60 -1.44 -4.80 -17.39
N THR A 61 -0.24 -5.24 -17.79
CA THR A 61 -0.03 -6.53 -18.47
C THR A 61 0.23 -7.68 -17.48
N GLY A 62 0.33 -7.37 -16.19
CA GLY A 62 0.62 -8.32 -15.12
C GLY A 62 2.11 -8.53 -14.87
N GLN A 63 2.99 -7.76 -15.50
CA GLN A 63 4.44 -7.86 -15.28
C GLN A 63 4.84 -7.11 -14.01
N PRO A 64 5.68 -7.70 -13.13
CA PRO A 64 6.08 -7.07 -11.89
C PRO A 64 6.99 -5.87 -12.17
N VAL A 65 6.59 -4.66 -11.82
CA VAL A 65 7.39 -3.43 -12.00
C VAL A 65 8.12 -3.01 -10.73
N GLY A 66 7.78 -3.60 -9.59
CA GLY A 66 8.39 -3.29 -8.32
C GLY A 66 7.75 -4.02 -7.16
N GLU A 67 8.11 -3.61 -5.95
CA GLU A 67 7.59 -4.19 -4.72
C GLU A 67 7.49 -3.17 -3.60
N VAL A 68 6.62 -3.46 -2.65
CA VAL A 68 6.50 -2.73 -1.39
C VAL A 68 6.99 -3.63 -0.26
N LYS A 69 7.89 -3.12 0.57
CA LYS A 69 8.47 -3.82 1.71
C LYS A 69 8.30 -3.00 2.97
N ALA A 70 7.87 -3.64 4.07
CA ALA A 70 7.95 -3.03 5.38
C ALA A 70 9.41 -2.86 5.80
N GLN A 71 9.86 -1.62 6.03
CA GLN A 71 11.20 -1.34 6.57
C GLN A 71 11.20 -1.47 8.09
N ASN A 72 10.22 -0.84 8.73
CA ASN A 72 10.02 -0.90 10.17
C ASN A 72 8.54 -1.17 10.45
N TRP A 73 8.21 -2.44 10.63
CA TRP A 73 6.85 -2.88 10.90
C TRP A 73 6.27 -2.26 12.19
N ARG A 74 7.12 -1.92 13.18
CA ARG A 74 6.70 -1.23 14.42
C ARG A 74 6.37 0.24 14.17
N ALA A 75 7.07 0.89 13.24
CA ALA A 75 6.87 2.30 12.88
C ALA A 75 5.87 2.51 11.74
N ARG A 76 5.42 1.44 11.07
CA ARG A 76 4.45 1.49 9.96
C ARG A 76 5.02 2.21 8.72
N ASP A 77 6.31 1.99 8.49
CA ASP A 77 7.04 2.52 7.34
C ASP A 77 7.22 1.44 6.28
N PHE A 78 6.82 1.77 5.06
CA PHE A 78 6.93 0.94 3.89
C PHE A 78 7.74 1.65 2.82
N GLU A 79 8.58 0.90 2.14
CA GLU A 79 9.35 1.39 1.01
C GLU A 79 8.87 0.70 -0.26
N VAL A 80 8.68 1.51 -1.29
CA VAL A 80 8.42 1.04 -2.64
C VAL A 80 9.73 1.07 -3.41
N ARG A 81 10.08 -0.06 -4.05
CA ARG A 81 11.27 -0.20 -4.89
C ARG A 81 10.88 -0.68 -6.28
N ASP A 82 11.63 -0.24 -7.27
CA ASP A 82 11.53 -0.78 -8.64
C ASP A 82 12.18 -2.17 -8.76
N GLN A 83 12.18 -2.74 -9.97
CA GLN A 83 12.82 -4.03 -10.26
C GLN A 83 14.35 -4.02 -10.02
N ASN A 84 15.00 -2.85 -10.13
CA ASN A 84 16.43 -2.70 -9.89
C ASN A 84 16.77 -2.54 -8.40
N GLY A 85 15.74 -2.49 -7.54
CA GLY A 85 15.88 -2.26 -6.11
C GLY A 85 16.07 -0.80 -5.73
N GLN A 86 15.91 0.14 -6.67
CA GLN A 86 15.95 1.58 -6.40
C GLN A 86 14.66 2.02 -5.70
N SER A 87 14.82 2.83 -4.64
CA SER A 87 13.69 3.42 -3.93
C SER A 87 12.92 4.38 -4.85
N VAL A 88 11.61 4.19 -4.98
CA VAL A 88 10.72 5.05 -5.78
C VAL A 88 9.71 5.80 -4.95
N ALA A 89 9.36 5.29 -3.77
CA ALA A 89 8.50 6.00 -2.83
C ALA A 89 8.64 5.46 -1.40
N GLN A 90 8.27 6.29 -0.44
CA GLN A 90 8.09 5.91 0.96
C GLN A 90 6.64 6.15 1.38
N VAL A 91 6.05 5.17 2.06
CA VAL A 91 4.69 5.24 2.60
C VAL A 91 4.77 5.12 4.12
N THR A 92 4.29 6.15 4.83
CA THR A 92 4.31 6.21 6.29
C THR A 92 2.92 6.46 6.83
N LYS A 93 2.45 5.59 7.74
CA LYS A 93 1.20 5.80 8.48
C LYS A 93 1.46 6.67 9.72
N LYS A 94 0.97 7.92 9.73
CA LYS A 94 1.14 8.84 10.87
C LYS A 94 0.13 8.52 11.96
N TRP A 95 0.60 8.03 13.11
CA TRP A 95 -0.23 7.89 14.31
C TRP A 95 0.49 8.52 15.51
N ARG A 96 -0.25 9.26 16.35
CA ARG A 96 0.06 9.76 17.71
C ARG A 96 0.17 11.28 17.93
N GLY A 97 0.42 12.10 16.91
CA GLY A 97 0.64 13.56 17.11
C GLY A 97 -0.35 14.46 16.36
N LEU A 98 -0.39 14.32 15.02
CA LEU A 98 -1.19 15.17 14.12
C LEU A 98 -2.70 14.89 14.15
N ALA A 99 -3.11 13.65 14.49
CA ALA A 99 -4.53 13.25 14.50
C ALA A 99 -5.28 13.74 15.75
N ARG A 100 -4.61 14.29 16.76
CA ARG A 100 -5.30 14.87 17.93
C ARG A 100 -5.99 16.19 17.62
N GLU A 101 -5.53 16.90 16.59
CA GLU A 101 -6.11 18.18 16.13
C GLU A 101 -7.11 17.96 14.98
N MET A 102 -6.95 16.89 14.19
CA MET A 102 -7.90 16.46 13.16
C MET A 102 -8.92 15.50 13.81
N PHE A 103 -10.06 16.03 14.28
CA PHE A 103 -11.15 15.32 15.00
C PHE A 103 -11.84 14.14 14.25
N THR A 104 -11.22 13.57 13.21
CA THR A 104 -11.75 12.46 12.43
C THR A 104 -11.01 11.17 12.75
N ASP A 105 -11.74 10.08 12.96
CA ASP A 105 -11.23 8.70 13.19
C ASP A 105 -10.54 8.08 11.94
N ALA A 106 -10.11 8.91 10.99
CA ALA A 106 -9.51 8.49 9.73
C ALA A 106 -8.00 8.27 9.88
N ASP A 107 -7.49 7.22 9.23
CA ASP A 107 -6.06 6.95 9.13
C ASP A 107 -5.35 7.93 8.19
N LEU A 108 -4.25 8.54 8.64
CA LEU A 108 -3.43 9.44 7.82
C LEU A 108 -2.19 8.72 7.29
N TYR A 109 -2.04 8.73 5.96
CA TYR A 109 -0.88 8.22 5.25
C TYR A 109 -0.16 9.35 4.52
N VAL A 110 1.17 9.36 4.62
CA VAL A 110 2.04 10.23 3.81
C VAL A 110 2.76 9.36 2.80
N VAL A 111 2.63 9.70 1.51
CA VAL A 111 3.33 9.03 0.42
C VAL A 111 4.30 10.02 -0.21
N SER A 112 5.59 9.79 0.00
CA SER A 112 6.65 10.58 -0.62
C SER A 112 7.11 9.84 -1.87
N VAL A 113 6.82 10.39 -3.05
CA VAL A 113 7.17 9.78 -4.34
C VAL A 113 8.41 10.48 -4.87
N GLN A 114 9.40 9.70 -5.29
CA GLN A 114 10.65 10.23 -5.81
C GLN A 114 10.48 10.80 -7.22
N PRO A 115 11.22 11.86 -7.60
CA PRO A 115 11.08 12.49 -8.92
C PRO A 115 11.33 11.56 -10.11
N HIS A 116 12.17 10.53 -9.95
CA HIS A 116 12.48 9.55 -11.00
C HIS A 116 11.43 8.44 -11.14
N ALA A 117 10.42 8.39 -10.27
CA ALA A 117 9.35 7.41 -10.38
C ALA A 117 8.46 7.72 -11.59
N VAL A 118 8.49 6.83 -12.59
CA VAL A 118 7.68 6.92 -13.81
C VAL A 118 6.44 6.03 -13.72
N GLU A 119 5.47 6.26 -14.62
CA GLU A 119 4.33 5.36 -14.73
C GLU A 119 4.75 3.96 -15.21
N PRO A 120 4.10 2.88 -14.74
CA PRO A 120 2.94 2.88 -13.83
C PRO A 120 3.32 2.86 -12.34
N ILE A 121 4.60 2.64 -12.01
CA ILE A 121 5.01 2.44 -10.61
C ILE A 121 4.76 3.67 -9.73
N ARG A 122 4.81 4.87 -10.30
CA ARG A 122 4.45 6.12 -9.63
C ARG A 122 3.02 6.09 -9.07
N SER A 123 2.04 5.82 -9.92
CA SER A 123 0.62 5.69 -9.53
C SER A 123 0.40 4.51 -8.58
N LEU A 124 1.04 3.37 -8.83
CA LEU A 124 0.94 2.19 -7.97
C LEU A 124 1.54 2.44 -6.58
N ALA A 125 2.58 3.25 -6.45
CA ALA A 125 3.17 3.63 -5.17
C ALA A 125 2.21 4.45 -4.31
N VAL A 126 1.45 5.38 -4.91
CA VAL A 126 0.42 6.15 -4.21
C VAL A 126 -0.73 5.22 -3.76
N ALA A 127 -1.23 4.38 -4.67
CA ALA A 127 -2.29 3.42 -4.38
C ALA A 127 -1.88 2.33 -3.36
N ALA A 128 -0.58 2.10 -3.16
CA ALA A 128 -0.08 1.14 -2.19
C ALA A 128 -0.48 1.46 -0.75
N SER A 129 -0.61 2.75 -0.39
CA SER A 129 -1.07 3.17 0.94
C SER A 129 -2.44 2.57 1.29
N LEU A 130 -3.37 2.61 0.34
CA LEU A 130 -4.70 2.02 0.48
C LEU A 130 -4.67 0.50 0.43
N ALA A 131 -3.84 -0.09 -0.46
CA ALA A 131 -3.73 -1.54 -0.53
C ALA A 131 -3.16 -2.13 0.77
N ILE A 132 -2.22 -1.45 1.41
CA ILE A 132 -1.70 -1.80 2.74
C ILE A 132 -2.84 -1.77 3.75
N ASP A 133 -3.64 -0.70 3.78
CA ASP A 133 -4.73 -0.54 4.74
C ASP A 133 -5.80 -1.64 4.60
N VAL A 134 -6.21 -1.93 3.37
CA VAL A 134 -7.31 -2.89 3.10
C VAL A 134 -6.87 -4.34 3.21
N VAL A 135 -5.64 -4.69 2.81
CA VAL A 135 -5.21 -6.09 2.67
C VAL A 135 -4.39 -6.57 3.88
N MET A 136 -3.81 -5.66 4.67
CA MET A 136 -2.94 -6.03 5.78
C MET A 136 -3.74 -6.29 7.06
N LYS A 137 -3.40 -7.39 7.74
CA LYS A 137 -3.96 -7.80 9.04
C LYS A 137 -2.92 -7.61 10.13
N GLN A 138 -3.35 -7.45 11.37
CA GLN A 138 -2.47 -7.26 12.54
C GLN A 138 -1.38 -8.35 12.67
N LYS A 139 -1.66 -9.60 12.29
CA LYS A 139 -0.68 -10.70 12.29
C LYS A 139 0.44 -10.57 11.23
N ASP A 140 0.24 -9.75 10.20
CA ASP A 140 1.24 -9.54 9.15
C ASP A 140 2.37 -8.60 9.58
N TYR A 141 2.20 -7.94 10.74
CA TYR A 141 3.22 -7.10 11.36
C TYR A 141 4.26 -7.92 12.15
N GLY A 142 4.08 -9.23 12.34
CA GLY A 142 4.89 -10.06 13.22
C GLY A 142 4.15 -10.36 14.53
N SER A 143 4.25 -11.60 15.02
CA SER A 143 3.55 -12.04 16.23
C SER A 143 4.23 -11.50 17.49
N PRO A 144 3.51 -11.36 18.63
CA PRO A 144 4.09 -11.02 19.94
C PRO A 144 5.14 -12.01 20.48
N VAL A 145 5.44 -13.10 19.75
CA VAL A 145 6.44 -14.11 20.14
C VAL A 145 7.85 -13.85 19.59
N ASP A 146 8.03 -12.82 18.76
CA ASP A 146 9.38 -12.35 18.36
C ASP A 146 10.06 -11.49 19.46
N PHE A 147 9.57 -11.58 20.70
CA PHE A 147 9.91 -10.69 21.83
C PHE A 147 10.61 -11.37 23.00
N LEU A 148 11.02 -12.64 22.89
CA LEU A 148 11.97 -13.19 23.84
C LEU A 148 13.38 -12.84 23.36
N PRO A 149 14.16 -12.03 24.11
CA PRO A 149 15.61 -12.04 23.92
C PRO A 149 16.09 -13.48 24.12
N ASN A 150 16.94 -13.97 23.22
CA ASN A 150 17.74 -15.14 23.52
C ASN A 150 18.69 -14.75 24.67
N ASN A 151 18.43 -15.33 25.83
CA ASN A 151 19.21 -15.32 27.07
C ASN A 151 19.13 -14.05 27.92
#